data_AF-A0A956KA70-F1
#
_entry.id   AF-A0A956KA70-F1
#
_cell.length_a   1.000
_cell.length_b   1.000
_cell.length_c   1.000
_cell.angle_alpha   90.00
_cell.angle_beta   90.00
_cell.angle_gamma   90.00
#
_symmetry.space_group_name_H-M   'P 1'
#
loop_
_entity.id
_entity.type
_entity.pdbx_description
1 polymer ?
#
loop_
_entity_poly.entity_id
_entity_poly.type
_entity_poly.pdbx_seq_one_letter_code
_entity_poly.pdbx_strand_id
1 'polypeptide(L)'
;FVAIDILVGFLLVAMWLLSFDTRDPAVALPLSVGLFALRFGAWAGFLYRGLEPVRTWQQDDIREDEQTLLAVEQHLFRLPRRLNAVLAAGWGAYFIALPLLMWFGFPEAVAIGPGELPACVLQVITVIVGAYAIYSQLSKVLIDHTLAGIARALDPSKHRQLRDRVSLAPRMLWTGFALIVGPSAWLASLAWLETVHTARDLAVAEARADVDAAARVLEAGPESGQGPSPLEVVFVDPEQLPQVESEDPAHSEGFDVRQERAWAATRLADGRWISSQRDVELPLRRGGIILLLYTIAALIWGLTTIYVQTRVIMGPVLRLRNSARQLVEVGEVASLERLPVIDNDEIGDLTRVF
;
A
#
# COMPACT_ATOMS: atom_id res chain seq x y z
N PHE A 1 4.29 -9.34 -16.35
CA PHE A 1 3.27 -9.24 -15.29
C PHE A 1 3.75 -9.91 -14.00
N VAL A 2 3.88 -11.25 -13.98
CA VAL A 2 4.29 -12.05 -12.81
C VAL A 2 5.56 -11.49 -12.13
N ALA A 3 6.62 -11.22 -12.90
CA ALA A 3 7.86 -10.68 -12.35
C ALA A 3 7.67 -9.34 -11.62
N ILE A 4 6.82 -8.45 -12.14
CA ILE A 4 6.51 -7.16 -11.52
C ILE A 4 5.69 -7.36 -10.25
N ASP A 5 4.69 -8.26 -10.27
CA ASP A 5 3.88 -8.58 -9.08
C ASP A 5 4.73 -9.16 -7.94
N ILE A 6 5.67 -10.07 -8.27
CA ILE A 6 6.62 -10.64 -7.31
C ILE A 6 7.55 -9.56 -6.75
N LEU A 7 8.13 -8.72 -7.61
CA LEU A 7 9.04 -7.65 -7.19
C LEU A 7 8.33 -6.65 -6.27
N VAL A 8 7.14 -6.17 -6.68
CA VAL A 8 6.33 -5.25 -5.88
C VAL A 8 5.95 -5.90 -4.55
N GLY A 9 5.55 -7.19 -4.57
CA GLY A 9 5.21 -7.89 -3.35
C GLY A 9 6.38 -8.06 -2.40
N PHE A 10 7.56 -8.43 -2.90
CA PHE A 10 8.76 -8.50 -2.08
C PHE A 10 9.08 -7.16 -1.41
N LEU A 11 9.04 -6.06 -2.18
CA LEU A 11 9.27 -4.72 -1.66
C LEU A 11 8.25 -4.32 -0.60
N LEU A 12 6.96 -4.56 -0.86
CA LEU A 12 5.87 -4.25 0.05
C LEU A 12 5.97 -5.03 1.36
N VAL A 13 6.33 -6.31 1.30
CA VAL A 13 6.54 -7.15 2.49
C VAL A 13 7.76 -6.71 3.27
N ALA A 14 8.90 -6.49 2.60
CA ALA A 14 10.11 -6.02 3.25
C ALA A 14 9.88 -4.68 3.96
N MET A 15 9.22 -3.73 3.29
CA MET A 15 8.86 -2.45 3.90
C MET A 15 7.92 -2.60 5.08
N TRP A 16 6.92 -3.48 4.99
CA TRP A 16 6.01 -3.75 6.11
C TRP A 16 6.78 -4.32 7.32
N LEU A 17 7.63 -5.33 7.12
CA LEU A 17 8.42 -5.95 8.20
C LEU A 17 9.37 -4.94 8.86
N LEU A 18 9.99 -4.07 8.08
CA LEU A 18 10.85 -2.99 8.57
C LEU A 18 10.06 -1.90 9.33
N SER A 19 8.81 -1.64 8.96
CA SER A 19 8.00 -0.57 9.56
C SER A 19 7.47 -0.92 10.96
N PHE A 20 7.31 -2.21 11.28
CA PHE A 20 6.66 -2.67 12.51
C PHE A 20 7.59 -3.42 13.47
N ASP A 21 8.91 -3.23 13.33
CA ASP A 21 9.93 -3.84 14.19
C ASP A 21 9.70 -5.35 14.42
N THR A 22 9.91 -6.11 13.34
CA THR A 22 9.71 -7.58 13.37
C THR A 22 10.78 -8.22 14.25
N ARG A 23 10.38 -8.72 15.43
CA ARG A 23 11.26 -9.36 16.42
C ARG A 23 11.57 -10.81 16.08
N ASP A 24 10.60 -11.51 15.49
CA ASP A 24 10.77 -12.90 15.05
C ASP A 24 10.54 -13.05 13.53
N PRO A 25 11.59 -12.87 12.71
CA PRO A 25 11.48 -13.05 11.26
C PRO A 25 11.20 -14.51 10.87
N ALA A 26 11.50 -15.49 11.73
CA ALA A 26 11.27 -16.91 11.44
C ALA A 26 9.78 -17.27 11.46
N VAL A 27 8.97 -16.52 12.23
CA VAL A 27 7.50 -16.61 12.18
C VAL A 27 6.94 -15.70 11.08
N ALA A 28 7.46 -14.46 11.00
CA ALA A 28 6.84 -13.45 10.15
C ALA A 28 6.99 -13.71 8.65
N LEU A 29 8.17 -14.18 8.22
CA LEU A 29 8.45 -14.45 6.82
C LEU A 29 7.62 -15.61 6.24
N PRO A 30 7.56 -16.81 6.86
CA PRO A 30 6.74 -17.89 6.32
C PRO A 30 5.26 -17.54 6.23
N LEU A 31 4.72 -16.82 7.22
CA LEU A 31 3.33 -16.38 7.18
C LEU A 31 3.07 -15.42 6.01
N SER A 32 3.95 -14.44 5.83
CA SER A 32 3.90 -13.48 4.71
C SER A 32 3.98 -14.19 3.36
N VAL A 33 4.93 -15.13 3.21
CA VAL A 33 5.09 -15.93 1.99
C VAL A 33 3.85 -16.81 1.72
N GLY A 34 3.30 -17.44 2.76
CA GLY A 34 2.09 -18.25 2.64
C GLY A 34 0.87 -17.44 2.16
N LEU A 35 0.64 -16.28 2.77
CA LEU A 35 -0.42 -15.35 2.35
C LEU A 35 -0.19 -14.83 0.92
N PHE A 36 1.06 -14.53 0.57
CA PHE A 36 1.41 -14.08 -0.78
C PHE A 36 1.15 -15.18 -1.82
N ALA A 37 1.51 -16.43 -1.52
CA ALA A 37 1.26 -17.57 -2.39
C ALA A 37 -0.25 -17.82 -2.59
N LEU A 38 -1.06 -17.72 -1.53
CA LEU A 38 -2.52 -17.84 -1.60
C LEU A 38 -3.12 -16.73 -2.48
N ARG A 39 -2.72 -15.48 -2.26
CA ARG A 39 -3.10 -14.33 -3.09
C ARG A 39 -2.70 -14.56 -4.56
N PHE A 40 -1.48 -15.00 -4.79
CA PHE A 40 -0.95 -15.28 -6.14
C PHE A 40 -1.78 -16.36 -6.84
N GLY A 41 -2.03 -17.49 -6.17
CA GLY A 41 -2.86 -18.56 -6.71
C GLY A 41 -4.28 -18.10 -7.05
N ALA A 42 -4.88 -17.24 -6.21
CA ALA A 42 -6.21 -16.70 -6.45
C ALA A 42 -6.29 -15.85 -7.73
N TRP A 43 -5.37 -14.88 -7.90
CA TRP A 43 -5.41 -14.03 -9.10
C TRP A 43 -4.93 -14.77 -10.34
N ALA A 44 -3.94 -15.67 -10.23
CA ALA A 44 -3.47 -16.48 -11.34
C ALA A 44 -4.57 -17.44 -11.84
N GLY A 45 -5.31 -18.07 -10.93
CA GLY A 45 -6.48 -18.89 -11.26
C GLY A 45 -7.60 -18.07 -11.89
N PHE A 46 -7.85 -16.86 -11.40
CA PHE A 46 -8.80 -15.92 -12.02
C PHE A 46 -8.38 -15.56 -13.45
N LEU A 47 -7.11 -15.20 -13.66
CA LEU A 47 -6.59 -14.85 -14.98
C LEU A 47 -6.61 -16.04 -15.94
N TYR A 48 -6.26 -17.25 -15.46
CA TYR A 48 -6.31 -18.48 -16.24
C TYR A 48 -7.71 -18.73 -16.81
N ARG A 49 -8.75 -18.61 -15.97
CA ARG A 49 -10.15 -18.74 -16.39
C ARG A 49 -10.61 -17.58 -17.27
N GLY A 50 -10.20 -16.35 -16.96
CA GLY A 50 -10.55 -15.17 -17.75
C GLY A 50 -9.90 -15.13 -19.15
N LEU A 51 -8.83 -15.89 -19.38
CA LEU A 51 -8.19 -16.01 -20.69
C LEU A 51 -8.62 -17.27 -21.46
N GLU A 52 -9.46 -18.12 -20.88
CA GLU A 52 -9.94 -19.34 -21.52
C GLU A 52 -10.59 -19.08 -22.90
N PRO A 53 -11.50 -18.09 -23.07
CA PRO A 53 -12.09 -17.82 -24.40
C PRO A 53 -11.05 -17.42 -25.45
N VAL A 54 -10.01 -16.69 -25.04
CA VAL A 54 -8.92 -16.26 -25.92
C VAL A 54 -8.08 -17.46 -26.34
N ARG A 55 -7.81 -18.38 -25.42
CA ARG A 55 -7.04 -19.61 -25.69
C ARG A 55 -7.78 -20.55 -26.62
N THR A 56 -9.07 -20.76 -26.38
CA THR A 56 -9.92 -21.58 -27.26
C THR A 56 -9.91 -21.01 -28.68
N TRP A 57 -10.12 -19.70 -28.83
CA TRP A 57 -10.02 -19.03 -30.13
C TRP A 57 -8.63 -19.15 -30.80
N GLN A 58 -7.55 -19.09 -30.03
CA GLN A 58 -6.19 -19.25 -30.57
C GLN A 58 -5.86 -20.68 -31.00
N GLN A 59 -6.52 -21.67 -30.41
CA GLN A 59 -6.29 -23.10 -30.64
C GLN A 59 -7.19 -23.67 -31.74
N ASP A 60 -8.42 -23.17 -31.85
CA ASP A 60 -9.36 -23.58 -32.90
C ASP A 60 -8.94 -22.95 -34.23
N ASP A 61 -8.79 -23.77 -35.27
CA ASP A 61 -8.46 -23.31 -36.65
C ASP A 61 -9.63 -22.53 -37.30
N ILE A 62 -10.73 -22.33 -36.54
CA ILE A 62 -11.89 -21.53 -36.89
C ILE A 62 -11.56 -20.05 -36.63
N ARG A 63 -10.64 -19.51 -37.42
CA ARG A 63 -10.22 -18.10 -37.34
C ARG A 63 -11.29 -17.12 -37.82
N GLU A 64 -12.38 -17.61 -38.42
CA GLU A 64 -13.29 -16.79 -39.22
C GLU A 64 -14.71 -16.62 -38.65
N ASP A 65 -15.06 -17.25 -37.53
CA ASP A 65 -16.38 -16.98 -36.93
C ASP A 65 -16.40 -15.60 -36.25
N GLU A 66 -16.99 -14.63 -36.96
CA GLU A 66 -17.10 -13.22 -36.57
C GLU A 66 -17.82 -13.04 -35.22
N GLN A 67 -18.76 -13.92 -34.86
CA GLN A 67 -19.44 -13.88 -33.56
C GLN A 67 -18.50 -14.27 -32.41
N THR A 68 -17.68 -15.30 -32.63
CA THR A 68 -16.66 -15.73 -31.67
C THR A 68 -15.61 -14.62 -31.45
N LEU A 69 -15.16 -13.95 -32.51
CA LEU A 69 -14.22 -12.81 -32.41
C LEU A 69 -14.79 -11.65 -31.59
N LEU A 70 -16.06 -11.29 -31.80
CA LEU A 70 -16.73 -10.24 -31.01
C LEU A 70 -16.89 -10.61 -29.54
N ALA A 71 -17.22 -11.87 -29.24
CA ALA A 71 -17.33 -12.35 -27.86
C ALA A 71 -15.99 -12.31 -27.14
N VAL A 72 -14.91 -12.73 -27.82
CA VAL A 72 -13.53 -12.67 -27.31
C VAL A 72 -13.11 -11.22 -27.08
N GLU A 73 -13.40 -10.33 -28.02
CA GLU A 73 -13.13 -8.90 -27.90
C GLU A 73 -13.83 -8.29 -26.67
N GLN A 74 -15.15 -8.48 -26.53
CA GLN A 74 -15.92 -7.98 -25.38
C GLN A 74 -15.38 -8.55 -24.06
N HIS A 75 -14.94 -9.81 -24.05
CA HIS A 75 -14.33 -10.42 -22.88
C HIS A 75 -13.02 -9.73 -22.50
N LEU A 76 -12.13 -9.50 -23.48
CA LEU A 76 -10.86 -8.82 -23.29
C LEU A 76 -11.02 -7.37 -22.84
N PHE A 77 -12.07 -6.65 -23.25
CA PHE A 77 -12.36 -5.31 -22.73
C PHE A 77 -12.80 -5.31 -21.26
N ARG A 78 -13.52 -6.34 -20.81
CA ARG A 78 -14.01 -6.45 -19.42
C ARG A 78 -12.96 -7.03 -18.47
N LEU A 79 -12.08 -7.89 -18.97
CA LEU A 79 -11.05 -8.59 -18.20
C LEU A 79 -10.15 -7.65 -17.37
N PRO A 80 -9.56 -6.56 -17.89
CA PRO A 80 -8.65 -5.72 -17.12
C PRO A 80 -9.33 -5.10 -15.91
N ARG A 81 -10.59 -4.64 -16.05
CA ARG A 81 -11.35 -4.07 -14.92
C ARG A 81 -11.55 -5.10 -13.81
N ARG A 82 -11.94 -6.33 -14.15
CA ARG A 82 -12.15 -7.40 -13.16
C ARG A 82 -10.83 -7.86 -12.55
N LEU A 83 -9.79 -8.02 -13.37
CA LEU A 83 -8.45 -8.39 -12.93
C LEU A 83 -7.88 -7.36 -11.94
N ASN A 84 -7.99 -6.07 -12.25
CA ASN A 84 -7.54 -4.99 -11.35
C ASN A 84 -8.30 -5.01 -10.03
N ALA A 85 -9.60 -5.28 -10.05
CA ALA A 85 -10.40 -5.42 -8.82
C ALA A 85 -9.95 -6.64 -7.99
N VAL A 86 -9.72 -7.79 -8.62
CA VAL A 86 -9.21 -9.00 -7.96
C VAL A 86 -7.83 -8.76 -7.35
N LEU A 87 -6.93 -8.10 -8.07
CA LEU A 87 -5.57 -7.80 -7.59
C LEU A 87 -5.57 -6.80 -6.44
N ALA A 88 -6.39 -5.74 -6.53
CA ALA A 88 -6.54 -4.76 -5.47
C ALA A 88 -7.18 -5.39 -4.22
N ALA A 89 -8.25 -6.15 -4.39
CA ALA A 89 -8.91 -6.88 -3.29
C ALA A 89 -7.97 -7.90 -2.65
N GLY A 90 -7.20 -8.66 -3.44
CA GLY A 90 -6.21 -9.58 -2.91
C GLY A 90 -5.09 -8.89 -2.16
N TRP A 91 -4.77 -7.62 -2.47
CA TRP A 91 -3.72 -6.86 -1.80
C TRP A 91 -4.25 -6.31 -0.49
N GLY A 92 -5.47 -5.77 -0.52
CA GLY A 92 -6.20 -5.39 0.70
C GLY A 92 -6.36 -6.56 1.65
N ALA A 93 -6.82 -7.72 1.16
CA ALA A 93 -6.95 -8.93 1.97
C ALA A 93 -5.62 -9.37 2.58
N TYR A 94 -4.52 -9.33 1.81
CA TYR A 94 -3.18 -9.61 2.31
C TYR A 94 -2.77 -8.66 3.45
N PHE A 95 -2.88 -7.35 3.22
CA PHE A 95 -2.48 -6.32 4.18
C PHE A 95 -3.43 -6.15 5.37
N ILE A 96 -4.63 -6.73 5.32
CA ILE A 96 -5.53 -6.84 6.46
C ILE A 96 -5.22 -8.13 7.25
N ALA A 97 -5.09 -9.27 6.55
CA ALA A 97 -4.87 -10.55 7.18
C ALA A 97 -3.52 -10.62 7.90
N LEU A 98 -2.45 -10.09 7.30
CA LEU A 98 -1.11 -10.16 7.88
C LEU A 98 -1.03 -9.46 9.26
N PRO A 99 -1.40 -8.16 9.42
CA PRO A 99 -1.42 -7.53 10.73
C PRO A 99 -2.38 -8.21 11.71
N LEU A 100 -3.56 -8.67 11.28
CA LEU A 100 -4.50 -9.36 12.17
C LEU A 100 -3.93 -10.68 12.69
N LEU A 101 -3.31 -11.48 11.83
CA LEU A 101 -2.72 -12.76 12.23
C LEU A 101 -1.50 -12.54 13.13
N MET A 102 -0.68 -11.51 12.90
CA MET A 102 0.39 -11.14 13.84
C MET A 102 -0.17 -10.65 15.17
N TRP A 103 -1.21 -9.80 15.11
CA TRP A 103 -1.83 -9.23 16.29
C TRP A 103 -2.47 -10.29 17.19
N PHE A 104 -3.16 -11.28 16.64
CA PHE A 104 -3.89 -12.28 17.43
C PHE A 104 -3.13 -13.59 17.61
N GLY A 105 -2.33 -14.02 16.63
CA GLY A 105 -1.67 -15.32 16.62
C GLY A 105 -0.24 -15.29 17.15
N PHE A 106 0.50 -14.20 16.91
CA PHE A 106 1.93 -14.12 17.19
C PHE A 106 2.31 -12.74 17.77
N PRO A 107 1.76 -12.38 18.95
CA PRO A 107 1.92 -11.05 19.52
C PRO A 107 3.39 -10.68 19.82
N GLU A 108 4.24 -11.66 20.02
CA GLU A 108 5.67 -11.49 20.31
C GLU A 108 6.51 -11.30 19.04
N ALA A 109 6.01 -11.73 17.87
CA ALA A 109 6.77 -11.72 16.62
C ALA A 109 6.88 -10.31 15.99
N VAL A 110 5.92 -9.42 16.27
CA VAL A 110 5.87 -8.07 15.70
C VAL A 110 5.34 -7.07 16.73
N ALA A 111 5.99 -5.91 16.83
CA ALA A 111 5.62 -4.84 17.76
C ALA A 111 4.42 -4.00 17.27
N ILE A 112 3.28 -4.64 17.00
CA ILE A 112 2.03 -3.95 16.65
C ILE A 112 1.19 -3.76 17.91
N GLY A 113 0.98 -2.50 18.31
CA GLY A 113 0.14 -2.04 19.42
C GLY A 113 -0.99 -1.11 18.94
N PRO A 114 -1.86 -0.64 19.86
CA PRO A 114 -3.02 0.18 19.49
C PRO A 114 -2.61 1.44 18.72
N GLY A 115 -1.48 2.03 19.08
CA GLY A 115 -0.84 3.17 18.41
C GLY A 115 -0.46 2.89 16.96
N GLU A 116 -0.14 1.66 16.56
CA GLU A 116 0.19 1.27 15.18
C GLU A 116 -1.02 1.11 14.27
N LEU A 117 -2.22 0.89 14.83
CA LEU A 117 -3.41 0.56 14.04
C LEU A 117 -3.76 1.64 12.98
N PRO A 118 -3.68 2.96 13.28
CA PRO A 118 -3.88 3.98 12.25
C PRO A 118 -2.89 3.87 11.08
N ALA A 119 -1.62 3.55 11.36
CA ALA A 119 -0.62 3.33 10.32
C ALA A 119 -0.96 2.08 9.48
N CYS A 120 -1.35 0.96 10.10
CA CYS A 120 -1.82 -0.23 9.39
C CYS A 120 -2.97 0.09 8.43
N VAL A 121 -3.97 0.86 8.89
CA VAL A 121 -5.13 1.25 8.06
C VAL A 121 -4.69 2.11 6.87
N LEU A 122 -3.81 3.09 7.10
CA LEU A 122 -3.27 3.95 6.05
C LEU A 122 -2.44 3.15 5.01
N GLN A 123 -1.70 2.13 5.44
CA GLN A 123 -1.00 1.22 4.52
C GLN A 123 -1.96 0.35 3.72
N VAL A 124 -3.04 -0.18 4.33
CA VAL A 124 -4.07 -0.92 3.59
C VAL A 124 -4.68 -0.04 2.49
N ILE A 125 -5.04 1.20 2.82
CA ILE A 125 -5.56 2.19 1.85
C ILE A 125 -4.53 2.41 0.73
N THR A 126 -3.27 2.67 1.10
CA THR A 126 -2.15 2.85 0.16
C THR A 126 -2.08 1.72 -0.84
N VAL A 127 -2.04 0.48 -0.35
CA VAL A 127 -1.78 -0.68 -1.20
C VAL A 127 -3.00 -0.96 -2.09
N ILE A 128 -4.23 -0.87 -1.58
CA ILE A 128 -5.44 -1.07 -2.40
C ILE A 128 -5.48 -0.06 -3.55
N VAL A 129 -5.26 1.21 -3.22
CA VAL A 129 -5.34 2.32 -4.18
C VAL A 129 -4.17 2.28 -5.16
N GLY A 130 -2.94 2.10 -4.67
CA GLY A 130 -1.72 2.01 -5.47
C GLY A 130 -1.69 0.78 -6.38
N ALA A 131 -2.14 -0.37 -5.88
CA ALA A 131 -2.30 -1.58 -6.68
C ALA A 131 -3.20 -1.31 -7.87
N TYR A 132 -4.37 -0.71 -7.65
CA TYR A 132 -5.28 -0.39 -8.74
C TYR A 132 -4.59 0.48 -9.81
N ALA A 133 -3.90 1.54 -9.41
CA ALA A 133 -3.20 2.42 -10.36
C ALA A 133 -2.17 1.66 -11.21
N ILE A 134 -1.29 0.89 -10.56
CA ILE A 134 -0.21 0.14 -11.22
C ILE A 134 -0.79 -0.92 -12.17
N TYR A 135 -1.71 -1.76 -11.67
CA TYR A 135 -2.26 -2.84 -12.48
C TYR A 135 -3.19 -2.33 -13.58
N SER A 136 -3.84 -1.18 -13.42
CA SER A 136 -4.65 -0.57 -14.49
C SER A 136 -3.83 -0.17 -15.72
N GLN A 137 -2.56 0.21 -15.54
CA GLN A 137 -1.68 0.50 -16.67
C GLN A 137 -1.06 -0.78 -17.22
N LEU A 138 -0.63 -1.68 -16.33
CA LEU A 138 0.03 -2.92 -16.73
C LEU A 138 -0.91 -3.87 -17.48
N SER A 139 -2.19 -3.92 -17.07
CA SER A 139 -3.21 -4.75 -17.73
C SER A 139 -3.54 -4.29 -19.13
N LYS A 140 -3.49 -2.97 -19.41
CA LYS A 140 -3.63 -2.46 -20.79
C LYS A 140 -2.48 -2.92 -21.67
N VAL A 141 -1.23 -2.68 -21.25
CA VAL A 141 -0.04 -3.07 -22.03
C VAL A 141 -0.07 -4.55 -22.42
N LEU A 142 -0.59 -5.41 -21.54
CA LEU A 142 -0.70 -6.85 -21.81
C LEU A 142 -1.79 -7.23 -22.80
N ILE A 143 -2.90 -6.48 -22.80
CA ILE A 143 -4.08 -6.80 -23.58
C ILE A 143 -4.06 -6.09 -24.94
N ASP A 144 -3.41 -4.93 -25.03
CA ASP A 144 -3.36 -4.07 -26.24
C ASP A 144 -2.84 -4.84 -27.46
N HIS A 145 -1.81 -5.69 -27.30
CA HIS A 145 -1.28 -6.49 -28.41
C HIS A 145 -2.31 -7.49 -28.96
N THR A 146 -3.04 -8.17 -28.05
CA THR A 146 -4.07 -9.14 -28.43
C THR A 146 -5.29 -8.46 -29.03
N LEU A 147 -5.72 -7.33 -28.44
CA LEU A 147 -6.80 -6.52 -28.98
C LEU A 147 -6.46 -5.96 -30.37
N ALA A 148 -5.23 -5.49 -30.59
CA ALA A 148 -4.78 -5.04 -31.91
C ALA A 148 -4.75 -6.18 -32.95
N GLY A 149 -4.56 -7.43 -32.53
CA GLY A 149 -4.70 -8.60 -33.39
C GLY A 149 -6.16 -8.85 -33.79
N ILE A 150 -7.07 -8.86 -32.82
CA ILE A 150 -8.51 -9.07 -33.04
C ILE A 150 -9.13 -7.94 -33.86
N ALA A 151 -8.79 -6.69 -33.55
CA ALA A 151 -9.28 -5.52 -34.27
C ALA A 151 -8.86 -5.48 -35.75
N ARG A 152 -7.74 -6.12 -36.11
CA ARG A 152 -7.32 -6.30 -37.51
C ARG A 152 -8.10 -7.40 -38.23
N ALA A 153 -8.62 -8.38 -37.50
CA ALA A 153 -9.40 -9.48 -38.06
C ALA A 153 -10.89 -9.14 -38.22
N LEU A 154 -11.42 -8.21 -37.41
CA LEU A 154 -12.82 -7.76 -37.47
C LEU A 154 -13.03 -6.72 -38.58
N ASP A 155 -14.12 -6.85 -39.35
CA ASP A 155 -14.54 -5.84 -40.33
C ASP A 155 -15.20 -4.64 -39.62
N PRO A 156 -14.58 -3.44 -39.64
CA PRO A 156 -15.09 -2.26 -38.93
C PRO A 156 -16.41 -1.73 -39.48
N SER A 157 -16.79 -2.09 -40.72
CA SER A 157 -18.01 -1.59 -41.36
C SER A 157 -19.29 -2.22 -40.81
N LYS A 158 -19.19 -3.43 -40.24
CA LYS A 158 -20.37 -4.23 -39.83
C LYS A 158 -20.77 -4.05 -38.37
N HIS A 159 -19.89 -3.58 -37.48
CA HIS A 159 -20.09 -3.75 -36.03
C HIS A 159 -19.98 -2.45 -35.20
N ARG A 160 -20.40 -1.31 -35.77
CA ARG A 160 -20.40 0.03 -35.13
C ARG A 160 -21.12 0.13 -33.77
N GLN A 161 -22.05 -0.77 -33.45
CA GLN A 161 -23.00 -0.60 -32.33
C GLN A 161 -22.78 -1.50 -31.10
N LEU A 162 -21.88 -2.49 -31.13
CA LEU A 162 -21.84 -3.57 -30.13
C LEU A 162 -20.74 -3.47 -29.07
N ARG A 163 -19.96 -2.39 -29.03
CA ARG A 163 -18.92 -2.19 -28.02
C ARG A 163 -19.46 -1.43 -26.81
N ASP A 164 -19.45 -2.07 -25.64
CA ASP A 164 -19.72 -1.43 -24.35
C ASP A 164 -18.74 -0.27 -24.15
N ARG A 165 -19.27 0.96 -24.09
CA ARG A 165 -18.47 2.16 -23.88
C ARG A 165 -18.01 2.22 -22.45
N VAL A 166 -16.70 2.39 -22.26
CA VAL A 166 -16.13 2.68 -20.94
C VAL A 166 -15.73 4.15 -20.94
N SER A 167 -16.42 4.95 -20.15
CA SER A 167 -16.08 6.38 -20.06
C SER A 167 -14.65 6.55 -19.52
N LEU A 168 -13.88 7.41 -20.19
CA LEU A 168 -12.55 7.85 -19.82
C LEU A 168 -12.59 8.63 -18.51
N ALA A 169 -13.62 9.47 -18.32
CA ALA A 169 -13.68 10.38 -17.16
C ALA A 169 -13.61 9.66 -15.80
N PRO A 170 -14.42 8.60 -15.51
CA PRO A 170 -14.26 7.82 -14.29
C PRO A 170 -12.89 7.15 -14.16
N ARG A 171 -12.31 6.65 -15.27
CA ARG A 171 -10.99 6.01 -15.27
C ARG A 171 -9.91 7.00 -14.87
N MET A 172 -9.99 8.22 -15.39
CA MET A 172 -9.06 9.30 -15.09
C MET A 172 -9.22 9.82 -13.68
N LEU A 173 -10.46 10.07 -13.26
CA LEU A 173 -10.76 10.49 -11.89
C LEU A 173 -10.20 9.47 -10.89
N TRP A 174 -10.42 8.18 -11.14
CA TRP A 174 -9.93 7.13 -10.25
C TRP A 174 -8.41 6.98 -10.29
N THR A 175 -7.78 7.06 -11.47
CA THR A 175 -6.31 7.00 -11.56
C THR A 175 -5.67 8.22 -10.89
N GLY A 176 -6.22 9.41 -11.08
CA GLY A 176 -5.78 10.64 -10.41
C GLY A 176 -5.95 10.54 -8.90
N PHE A 177 -7.14 10.13 -8.44
CA PHE A 177 -7.40 9.83 -7.03
C PHE A 177 -6.36 8.86 -6.48
N ALA A 178 -6.01 7.82 -7.24
CA ALA A 178 -5.08 6.81 -6.77
C ALA A 178 -3.64 7.29 -6.65
N LEU A 179 -3.18 8.10 -7.61
CA LEU A 179 -1.86 8.72 -7.57
C LEU A 179 -1.72 9.77 -6.46
N ILE A 180 -2.84 10.30 -5.96
CA ILE A 180 -2.88 11.24 -4.84
C ILE A 180 -2.93 10.47 -3.53
N VAL A 181 -4.00 9.69 -3.33
CA VAL A 181 -4.31 9.07 -2.05
C VAL A 181 -3.30 7.99 -1.68
N GLY A 182 -2.81 7.21 -2.64
CA GLY A 182 -1.85 6.13 -2.38
C GLY A 182 -0.57 6.64 -1.71
N PRO A 183 0.25 7.47 -2.38
CA PRO A 183 1.49 8.01 -1.80
C PRO A 183 1.25 8.81 -0.51
N SER A 184 0.14 9.53 -0.44
CA SER A 184 -0.17 10.38 0.72
C SER A 184 -0.51 9.56 1.95
N ALA A 185 -1.32 8.51 1.80
CA ALA A 185 -1.61 7.58 2.87
C ALA A 185 -0.35 6.82 3.31
N TRP A 186 0.55 6.50 2.38
CA TRP A 186 1.80 5.82 2.71
C TRP A 186 2.71 6.68 3.58
N LEU A 187 2.94 7.92 3.14
CA LEU A 187 3.75 8.88 3.87
C LEU A 187 3.14 9.24 5.23
N ALA A 188 1.82 9.41 5.29
CA ALA A 188 1.10 9.61 6.53
C ALA A 188 1.25 8.42 7.49
N SER A 189 1.24 7.19 6.97
CA SER A 189 1.52 6.00 7.77
C SER A 189 2.93 6.02 8.36
N LEU A 190 3.96 6.31 7.56
CA LEU A 190 5.34 6.34 8.04
C LEU A 190 5.55 7.41 9.11
N ALA A 191 4.98 8.60 8.89
CA ALA A 191 5.08 9.70 9.84
C ALA A 191 4.32 9.43 11.14
N TRP A 192 3.21 8.70 11.05
CA TRP A 192 2.49 8.22 12.23
C TRP A 192 3.34 7.22 13.02
N LEU A 193 3.94 6.23 12.36
CA LEU A 193 4.84 5.26 13.00
C LEU A 193 6.02 5.95 13.68
N GLU A 194 6.65 6.91 13.02
CA GLU A 194 7.74 7.71 13.61
C GLU A 194 7.28 8.47 14.85
N THR A 195 6.06 9.01 14.85
CA THR A 195 5.49 9.69 16.02
C THR A 195 5.25 8.72 17.17
N VAL A 196 4.78 7.50 16.87
CA VAL A 196 4.57 6.45 17.87
C VAL A 196 5.92 6.00 18.45
N HIS A 197 6.93 5.74 17.61
CA HIS A 197 8.27 5.37 18.06
C HIS A 197 8.90 6.47 18.91
N THR A 198 8.85 7.73 18.47
CA THR A 198 9.36 8.87 19.25
C THR A 198 8.66 8.99 20.61
N ALA A 199 7.34 8.77 20.66
CA ALA A 199 6.59 8.82 21.91
C ALA A 199 6.98 7.68 22.87
N ARG A 200 7.26 6.49 22.34
CA ARG A 200 7.76 5.35 23.12
C ARG A 200 9.15 5.60 23.67
N ASP A 201 10.07 6.03 22.81
CA ASP A 201 11.45 6.31 23.20
C ASP A 201 11.50 7.39 24.29
N LEU A 202 10.66 8.42 24.17
CA LEU A 202 10.50 9.44 25.19
C LEU A 202 9.96 8.85 26.51
N ALA A 203 8.91 8.03 26.46
CA ALA A 203 8.33 7.43 27.66
C ALA A 203 9.31 6.47 28.37
N VAL A 204 10.13 5.72 27.61
CA VAL A 204 11.21 4.88 28.15
C VAL A 204 12.28 5.76 28.80
N ALA A 205 12.72 6.83 28.12
CA ALA A 205 13.69 7.77 28.66
C ALA A 205 13.20 8.48 29.94
N GLU A 206 11.92 8.84 30.00
CA GLU A 206 11.28 9.43 31.19
C GLU A 206 11.19 8.40 32.33
N ALA A 207 10.75 7.17 32.06
CA ALA A 207 10.72 6.10 33.05
C ALA A 207 12.13 5.83 33.62
N ARG A 208 13.16 5.82 32.76
CA ARG A 208 14.55 5.68 33.16
C ARG A 208 15.01 6.85 34.03
N ALA A 209 14.72 8.09 33.63
CA ALA A 209 15.10 9.28 34.38
C ALA A 209 14.46 9.31 35.78
N ASP A 210 13.21 8.85 35.90
CA ASP A 210 12.50 8.71 37.18
C ASP A 210 13.19 7.68 38.09
N VAL A 211 13.55 6.53 37.53
CA VAL A 211 14.27 5.46 38.25
C VAL A 211 15.64 5.94 38.72
N ASP A 212 16.42 6.58 37.84
CA ASP A 212 17.74 7.11 38.18
C ASP A 212 17.66 8.20 39.25
N ALA A 213 16.63 9.06 39.19
CA ALA A 213 16.38 10.07 40.22
C ALA A 213 16.02 9.42 41.57
N ALA A 214 15.15 8.40 41.55
CA ALA A 214 14.76 7.68 42.76
C ALA A 214 15.92 6.88 43.37
N ALA A 215 16.76 6.23 42.56
CA ALA A 215 17.97 5.54 43.01
C ALA A 215 18.91 6.51 43.75
N ARG A 216 19.20 7.67 43.14
CA ARG A 216 20.06 8.69 43.75
C ARG A 216 19.53 9.19 45.10
N VAL A 217 18.21 9.40 45.22
CA VAL A 217 17.59 9.83 46.48
C VAL A 217 17.68 8.74 47.55
N LEU A 218 17.46 7.48 47.18
CA LEU A 218 17.54 6.34 48.11
C LEU A 218 18.98 6.06 48.56
N GLU A 219 19.96 6.21 47.67
CA GLU A 219 21.38 6.04 47.97
C GLU A 219 21.95 7.17 48.83
N ALA A 220 21.47 8.41 48.65
CA ALA A 220 21.87 9.56 49.48
C ALA A 220 21.37 9.47 50.93
N GLY A 221 20.40 8.59 51.21
CA GLY A 221 19.87 8.33 52.54
C GLY A 221 18.91 9.41 53.09
N PRO A 222 18.20 9.10 54.19
CA PRO A 222 17.15 9.96 54.77
C PRO A 222 17.65 11.30 55.34
N GLU A 223 18.96 11.49 55.47
CA GLU A 223 19.56 12.73 56.00
C GLU A 223 19.61 13.87 54.96
N SER A 224 19.35 13.59 53.69
CA SER A 224 19.41 14.57 52.59
C SER A 224 18.29 15.61 52.60
N GLY A 225 17.28 15.49 53.47
CA GLY A 225 16.16 16.43 53.60
C GLY A 225 15.23 16.51 52.37
N GLN A 226 15.56 15.81 51.29
CA GLN A 226 14.70 15.57 50.15
C GLN A 226 13.83 14.38 50.48
N GLY A 227 12.60 14.64 50.93
CA GLY A 227 11.58 13.60 51.08
C GLY A 227 11.42 12.84 49.75
N PRO A 228 10.94 11.58 49.78
CA PRO A 228 10.76 10.80 48.57
C PRO A 228 9.91 11.62 47.60
N SER A 229 10.50 11.93 46.44
CA SER A 229 9.77 12.55 45.34
C SER A 229 8.51 11.71 45.09
N PRO A 230 7.37 12.31 44.71
CA PRO A 230 6.12 11.58 44.42
C PRO A 230 6.21 10.78 43.11
N LEU A 231 7.37 10.17 42.86
CA LEU A 231 7.60 9.26 41.77
C LEU A 231 6.95 7.94 42.14
N GLU A 232 6.13 7.43 41.24
CA GLU A 232 5.40 6.16 41.35
C GLU A 232 6.38 4.99 41.18
N VAL A 233 7.37 4.92 42.06
CA VAL A 233 8.47 3.96 42.03
C VAL A 233 8.15 2.85 43.00
N VAL A 234 8.01 1.65 42.46
CA VAL A 234 7.66 0.45 43.21
C VAL A 234 8.91 -0.42 43.35
N PHE A 235 9.11 -1.00 44.54
CA PHE A 235 10.10 -2.06 44.72
C PHE A 235 9.53 -3.33 44.10
N VAL A 236 10.22 -3.89 43.12
CA VAL A 236 9.75 -5.05 42.36
C VAL A 236 10.70 -6.22 42.56
N ASP A 237 10.15 -7.42 42.70
CA ASP A 237 10.94 -8.63 42.70
C ASP A 237 11.51 -8.85 41.29
N PRO A 238 12.82 -9.09 41.09
CA PRO A 238 13.40 -9.29 39.76
C PRO A 238 12.69 -10.38 38.92
N GLU A 239 12.03 -11.36 39.54
CA GLU A 239 11.23 -12.36 38.82
C GLU A 239 9.94 -11.79 38.20
N GLN A 240 9.48 -10.63 38.64
CA GLN A 240 8.30 -9.92 38.14
C GLN A 240 8.64 -8.87 37.07
N LEU A 241 9.92 -8.56 36.86
CA LEU A 241 10.35 -7.69 35.78
C LEU A 241 10.20 -8.46 34.45
N PRO A 242 9.63 -7.85 33.40
CA PRO A 242 9.62 -8.46 32.09
C PRO A 242 11.06 -8.78 31.69
N GLN A 243 11.34 -10.04 31.35
CA GLN A 243 12.69 -10.45 30.95
C GLN A 243 13.07 -9.70 29.68
N VAL A 244 13.98 -8.74 29.81
CA VAL A 244 14.64 -8.07 28.69
C VAL A 244 16.13 -8.30 28.83
N GLU A 245 16.75 -8.69 27.72
CA GLU A 245 18.20 -8.74 27.56
C GLU A 245 18.74 -7.30 27.61
N SER A 246 18.96 -6.78 28.82
CA SER A 246 19.74 -5.57 28.99
C SER A 246 21.22 -5.90 28.93
N GLU A 247 22.00 -5.08 28.22
CA GLU A 247 23.46 -5.18 28.19
C GLU A 247 24.09 -4.86 29.56
N ASP A 248 23.39 -4.11 30.41
CA ASP A 248 23.81 -3.80 31.77
C ASP A 248 23.00 -4.65 32.78
N PRO A 249 23.61 -5.60 33.51
CA PRO A 249 22.90 -6.41 34.49
C PRO A 249 22.32 -5.61 35.68
N ALA A 250 22.68 -4.33 35.83
CA ALA A 250 22.14 -3.44 36.85
C ALA A 250 20.93 -2.60 36.37
N HIS A 251 20.67 -2.54 35.06
CA HIS A 251 19.58 -1.78 34.48
C HIS A 251 18.71 -2.67 33.62
N SER A 252 17.41 -2.42 33.58
CA SER A 252 16.51 -3.11 32.67
C SER A 252 15.44 -2.13 32.22
N GLU A 253 15.24 -1.99 30.92
CA GLU A 253 14.25 -1.09 30.36
C GLU A 253 13.54 -1.75 29.19
N GLY A 254 12.30 -1.33 28.92
CA GLY A 254 11.54 -1.93 27.84
C GLY A 254 10.18 -1.28 27.65
N PHE A 255 9.45 -1.87 26.70
CA PHE A 255 8.16 -1.37 26.29
C PHE A 255 7.17 -2.52 26.06
N ASP A 256 6.07 -2.49 26.80
CA ASP A 256 4.91 -3.35 26.56
C ASP A 256 4.02 -2.71 25.49
N VAL A 257 4.11 -3.27 24.28
CA VAL A 257 3.37 -2.84 23.10
C VAL A 257 1.86 -2.99 23.25
N ARG A 258 1.40 -3.95 24.06
CA ARG A 258 -0.04 -4.24 24.22
C ARG A 258 -0.71 -3.30 25.20
N GLN A 259 0.00 -2.99 26.28
CA GLN A 259 -0.50 -2.08 27.31
C GLN A 259 -0.15 -0.62 27.03
N GLU A 260 0.67 -0.36 26.00
CA GLU A 260 1.24 0.95 25.70
C GLU A 260 2.02 1.54 26.88
N ARG A 261 2.80 0.70 27.53
CA ARG A 261 3.53 1.04 28.76
C ARG A 261 5.03 0.90 28.60
N ALA A 262 5.73 2.01 28.80
CA ALA A 262 7.16 2.00 29.00
C ALA A 262 7.47 1.65 30.45
N TRP A 263 8.57 0.94 30.66
CA TRP A 263 9.06 0.64 31.99
C TRP A 263 10.58 0.71 32.01
N ALA A 264 11.11 1.07 33.18
CA ALA A 264 12.52 1.01 33.47
C ALA A 264 12.69 0.52 34.90
N ALA A 265 13.81 -0.14 35.16
CA ALA A 265 14.19 -0.65 36.45
C ALA A 265 15.71 -0.55 36.65
N THR A 266 16.14 -0.23 37.86
CA THR A 266 17.55 -0.24 38.24
C THR A 266 17.74 -0.97 39.56
N ARG A 267 18.89 -1.61 39.71
CA ARG A 267 19.27 -2.36 40.90
C ARG A 267 20.06 -1.45 41.84
N LEU A 268 19.57 -1.31 43.06
CA LEU A 268 20.23 -0.60 44.15
C LEU A 268 21.45 -1.38 44.66
N ALA A 269 22.36 -0.67 45.33
CA ALA A 269 23.56 -1.25 45.95
C ALA A 269 23.26 -2.35 46.98
N ASP A 270 22.09 -2.32 47.63
CA ASP A 270 21.64 -3.36 48.58
C ASP A 270 21.00 -4.58 47.90
N GLY A 271 20.96 -4.58 46.56
CA GLY A 271 20.46 -5.66 45.74
C GLY A 271 18.97 -5.59 45.42
N ARG A 272 18.20 -4.66 46.00
CA ARG A 272 16.77 -4.44 45.67
C ARG A 272 16.63 -3.77 44.30
N TRP A 273 15.52 -4.02 43.62
CA TRP A 273 15.17 -3.34 42.38
C TRP A 273 14.13 -2.27 42.63
N ILE A 274 14.27 -1.15 41.94
CA ILE A 274 13.25 -0.12 41.84
C ILE A 274 12.82 -0.02 40.38
N SER A 275 11.54 0.21 40.12
CA SER A 275 11.01 0.37 38.76
C SER A 275 10.06 1.55 38.66
N SER A 276 10.04 2.20 37.51
CA SER A 276 9.04 3.18 37.10
C SER A 276 8.30 2.66 35.86
N GLN A 277 7.01 2.97 35.77
CA GLN A 277 6.19 2.70 34.60
C GLN A 277 5.58 4.01 34.11
N ARG A 278 5.52 4.18 32.79
CA ARG A 278 4.91 5.34 32.14
C ARG A 278 3.98 4.87 31.03
N ASP A 279 2.73 5.32 31.09
CA ASP A 279 1.81 5.17 29.97
C ASP A 279 2.28 6.07 28.81
N VAL A 280 2.20 5.57 27.58
CA VAL A 280 2.54 6.37 26.40
C VAL A 280 1.39 7.31 26.06
N GLU A 281 1.59 8.59 26.32
CA GLU A 281 0.71 9.62 25.81
C GLU A 281 1.03 9.90 24.34
N LEU A 282 0.25 9.29 23.44
CA LEU A 282 0.33 9.61 22.02
C LEU A 282 -0.02 11.10 21.83
N PRO A 283 0.88 11.92 21.25
CA PRO A 283 0.63 13.35 21.09
C PRO A 283 -0.32 13.58 19.91
N LEU A 284 -1.61 13.26 20.09
CA LEU A 284 -2.68 13.34 19.07
C LEU A 284 -2.69 14.68 18.35
N ARG A 285 -2.38 15.78 19.06
CA ARG A 285 -2.29 17.13 18.48
C ARG A 285 -1.10 17.29 17.53
N ARG A 286 0.08 16.76 17.87
CA ARG A 286 1.26 16.78 16.97
C ARG A 286 1.05 15.83 15.79
N GLY A 287 0.48 14.64 16.04
CA GLY A 287 0.08 13.71 14.98
C GLY A 287 -0.89 14.35 13.99
N GLY A 288 -1.87 15.12 14.47
CA GLY A 288 -2.79 15.88 13.62
C GLY A 288 -2.10 16.94 12.75
N ILE A 289 -1.10 17.65 13.28
CA ILE A 289 -0.31 18.64 12.50
C ILE A 289 0.52 17.94 11.42
N ILE A 290 1.16 16.82 11.76
CA ILE A 290 1.95 16.03 10.81
C ILE A 290 1.03 15.53 9.68
N LEU A 291 -0.12 14.96 10.02
CA LEU A 291 -1.13 14.54 9.04
C LEU A 291 -1.62 15.70 8.17
N LEU A 292 -1.80 16.90 8.74
CA LEU A 292 -2.17 18.09 7.98
C LEU A 292 -1.07 18.50 6.99
N LEU A 293 0.19 18.55 7.42
CA LEU A 293 1.32 18.87 6.54
C LEU A 293 1.44 17.85 5.40
N TYR A 294 1.25 16.57 5.69
CA TYR A 294 1.20 15.52 4.66
C TYR A 294 0.01 15.69 3.72
N THR A 295 -1.15 16.13 4.23
CA THR A 295 -2.32 16.43 3.39
C THR A 295 -2.06 17.61 2.45
N ILE A 296 -1.28 18.61 2.88
CA ILE A 296 -0.86 19.73 2.01
C ILE A 296 0.12 19.22 0.95
N ALA A 297 1.11 18.41 1.33
CA ALA A 297 2.04 17.80 0.38
C ALA A 297 1.33 16.92 -0.65
N ALA A 298 0.35 16.12 -0.19
CA ALA A 298 -0.56 15.33 -1.01
C ALA A 298 -1.29 16.17 -2.06
N LEU A 299 -1.79 17.34 -1.66
CA LEU A 299 -2.49 18.26 -2.55
C LEU A 299 -1.56 18.79 -3.66
N ILE A 300 -0.34 19.19 -3.30
CA ILE A 300 0.68 19.67 -4.26
C ILE A 300 1.03 18.56 -5.26
N TRP A 301 1.26 17.35 -4.76
CA TRP A 301 1.50 16.17 -5.61
C TRP A 301 0.30 15.86 -6.51
N GLY A 302 -0.92 16.01 -6.00
CA GLY A 302 -2.14 15.83 -6.77
C GLY A 302 -2.31 16.80 -7.91
N LEU A 303 -2.02 18.07 -7.69
CA LEU A 303 -2.01 19.06 -8.76
C LEU A 303 -0.97 18.71 -9.85
N THR A 304 0.19 18.22 -9.45
CA THR A 304 1.26 17.80 -10.37
C THR A 304 0.84 16.58 -11.21
N THR A 305 0.23 15.57 -10.58
CA THR A 305 -0.24 14.36 -11.28
C THR A 305 -1.41 14.64 -12.21
N ILE A 306 -2.35 15.51 -11.82
CA ILE A 306 -3.41 16.01 -12.71
C ILE A 306 -2.82 16.72 -13.93
N TYR A 307 -1.82 17.57 -13.73
CA TYR A 307 -1.13 18.27 -14.83
C TYR A 307 -0.48 17.28 -15.82
N VAL A 308 0.25 16.28 -15.32
CA VAL A 308 0.90 15.27 -16.17
C VAL A 308 -0.14 14.40 -16.88
N GLN A 309 -1.17 13.91 -16.18
CA GLN A 309 -2.24 13.12 -16.80
C GLN A 309 -2.93 13.90 -17.92
N THR A 310 -3.21 15.18 -17.70
CA THR A 310 -3.80 16.05 -18.73
C THR A 310 -2.95 16.08 -20.00
N ARG A 311 -1.62 16.13 -19.88
CA ARG A 311 -0.73 16.06 -21.05
C ARG A 311 -0.76 14.71 -21.77
N VAL A 312 -0.90 13.61 -21.04
CA VAL A 312 -0.99 12.26 -21.62
C VAL A 312 -2.27 12.11 -22.45
N ILE A 313 -3.41 12.62 -21.98
CA ILE A 313 -4.67 12.67 -22.76
C ILE A 313 -4.52 13.54 -24.00
N MET A 314 -3.80 14.66 -23.86
CA MET A 314 -3.67 15.64 -24.93
C MET A 314 -2.90 15.07 -26.13
N GLY A 315 -2.03 14.09 -25.94
CA GLY A 315 -1.27 13.44 -27.01
C GLY A 315 -2.16 12.85 -28.11
N PRO A 316 -3.06 11.89 -27.82
CA PRO A 316 -4.05 11.38 -28.77
C PRO A 316 -4.90 12.48 -29.43
N VAL A 317 -5.38 13.46 -28.67
CA VAL A 317 -6.18 14.57 -29.20
C VAL A 317 -5.39 15.43 -30.18
N LEU A 318 -4.12 15.72 -29.88
CA LEU A 318 -3.23 16.45 -30.78
C LEU A 318 -2.89 15.64 -32.04
N ARG A 319 -2.74 14.32 -31.94
CA ARG A 319 -2.56 13.44 -33.11
C ARG A 319 -3.77 13.45 -34.02
N LEU A 320 -4.98 13.36 -33.47
CA LEU A 320 -6.22 13.51 -34.24
C LEU A 320 -6.31 14.88 -34.90
N ARG A 321 -6.01 15.95 -34.15
CA ARG A 321 -5.97 17.32 -34.69
C ARG A 321 -4.98 17.46 -35.84
N ASN A 322 -3.77 16.93 -35.70
CA ASN A 322 -2.73 17.01 -36.73
C ASN A 322 -3.13 16.21 -37.98
N SER A 323 -3.70 15.02 -37.80
CA SER A 323 -4.20 14.19 -38.89
C SER A 323 -5.35 14.88 -39.63
N ALA A 324 -6.28 15.50 -38.90
CA ALA A 324 -7.37 16.28 -39.48
C ALA A 324 -6.88 17.49 -40.25
N ARG A 325 -5.87 18.18 -39.71
CA ARG A 325 -5.23 19.31 -40.38
C ARG A 325 -4.55 18.88 -41.68
N GLN A 326 -3.82 17.77 -41.66
CA GLN A 326 -3.16 17.22 -42.85
C GLN A 326 -4.18 16.83 -43.93
N LEU A 327 -5.30 16.21 -43.55
CA LEU A 327 -6.41 15.89 -44.46
C LEU A 327 -6.97 17.15 -45.13
N VAL A 328 -7.25 18.21 -44.35
CA VAL A 328 -7.87 19.44 -44.84
C VAL A 328 -6.91 20.33 -45.64
N GLU A 329 -5.66 20.47 -45.20
CA GLU A 329 -4.68 21.38 -45.80
C GLU A 329 -3.93 20.74 -46.98
N VAL A 330 -3.63 19.45 -46.93
CA VAL A 330 -2.79 18.76 -47.92
C VAL A 330 -3.63 17.91 -48.89
N GLY A 331 -4.82 17.46 -48.48
CA GLY A 331 -5.71 16.65 -49.33
C GLY A 331 -5.21 15.23 -49.61
N GLU A 332 -4.13 14.79 -48.97
CA GLU A 332 -3.59 13.45 -49.13
C GLU A 332 -4.40 12.43 -48.32
N VAL A 333 -5.38 11.81 -48.98
CA VAL A 333 -6.17 10.72 -48.40
C VAL A 333 -5.43 9.38 -48.44
N ALA A 334 -4.51 9.21 -49.40
CA ALA A 334 -3.83 7.94 -49.65
C ALA A 334 -2.69 7.63 -48.66
N SER A 335 -2.11 8.64 -48.00
CA SER A 335 -1.03 8.49 -47.01
C SER A 335 -1.53 8.37 -45.57
N LEU A 336 -2.84 8.55 -45.34
CA LEU A 336 -3.46 8.37 -44.03
C LEU A 336 -3.65 6.88 -43.75
N GLU A 337 -2.62 6.29 -43.15
CA GLU A 337 -2.71 4.97 -42.55
C GLU A 337 -3.88 4.96 -41.54
N ARG A 338 -4.78 3.97 -41.66
CA ARG A 338 -5.97 3.88 -40.79
C ARG A 338 -5.53 3.91 -39.34
N LEU A 339 -5.96 4.93 -38.59
CA LEU A 339 -5.64 5.03 -37.18
C LEU A 339 -6.27 3.84 -36.44
N PRO A 340 -5.48 2.97 -35.79
CA PRO A 340 -6.02 1.84 -35.07
C PRO A 340 -6.85 2.35 -33.88
N VAL A 341 -8.09 1.88 -33.79
CA VAL A 341 -9.00 2.19 -32.68
C VAL A 341 -8.66 1.22 -31.55
N ILE A 342 -7.75 1.66 -30.67
CA ILE A 342 -7.22 0.83 -29.58
C ILE A 342 -8.11 0.96 -28.32
N ASP A 343 -8.70 2.14 -28.09
CA ASP A 343 -9.52 2.40 -26.91
C ASP A 343 -11.04 2.28 -27.21
N ASN A 344 -11.81 1.81 -26.23
CA ASN A 344 -13.29 1.79 -26.22
C ASN A 344 -13.88 2.95 -25.40
N ASP A 345 -13.19 4.08 -25.40
CA ASP A 345 -13.57 5.29 -24.69
C ASP A 345 -13.86 6.44 -25.68
N GLU A 346 -14.05 7.65 -25.15
CA GLU A 346 -14.37 8.85 -25.92
C GLU A 346 -13.27 9.20 -26.94
N ILE A 347 -12.00 8.86 -26.69
CA ILE A 347 -10.91 9.05 -27.66
C ILE A 347 -11.01 8.02 -28.77
N GLY A 348 -11.33 6.78 -28.43
CA GLY A 348 -11.63 5.72 -29.40
C GLY A 348 -12.84 6.05 -30.28
N ASP A 349 -13.86 6.72 -29.74
CA ASP A 349 -15.01 7.21 -30.51
C ASP A 349 -14.59 8.36 -31.44
N LEU A 350 -13.78 9.32 -30.97
CA LEU A 350 -13.25 10.39 -31.82
C LEU A 350 -12.38 9.83 -32.97
N THR A 351 -11.56 8.83 -32.69
CA THR A 351 -10.71 8.16 -33.69
C THR A 351 -11.52 7.34 -34.71
N ARG A 352 -12.73 6.92 -34.35
CA ARG A 352 -13.66 6.23 -35.26
C ARG A 352 -14.48 7.17 -36.14
N VAL A 353 -14.79 8.37 -35.63
CA VAL A 353 -15.53 9.40 -36.36
C VAL A 353 -14.64 10.09 -37.37
N PHE A 354 -13.38 10.33 -36.99
CA PHE A 354 -12.32 10.78 -37.86
C PHE A 354 -11.97 9.69 -38.89
#